data_AF-A0A3D4MH51-F1
#
_entry.id   AF-A0A3D4MH51-F1
#
_cell.length_a   1.000
_cell.length_b   1.000
_cell.length_c   1.000
_cell.angle_alpha   90.00
_cell.angle_beta   90.00
_cell.angle_gamma   90.00
#
_symmetry.space_group_name_H-M   'P 1'
#
loop_
_entity.id
_entity.type
_entity.pdbx_description
1 polymer ?
#
loop_
_entity_poly.entity_id
_entity_poly.type
_entity_poly.pdbx_seq_one_letter_code
_entity_poly.pdbx_strand_id
1 'polypeptide(L)' 'MPVYDDLAALEKVEQTLANYPPLVFAGEARRLKNQLARVAAGDAFVLQGGDCAESFAEFHPKNIRDTFRVILQMAIVMT' A
#
# COMPACT_ATOMS: atom_id res chain seq x y z
N MET A 1 -0.05 -19.80 3.11
CA MET A 1 -0.10 -19.61 1.65
C MET A 1 -1.30 -20.36 1.12
N PRO A 2 -2.06 -19.81 0.16
CA PRO A 2 -3.10 -20.57 -0.53
C PRO A 2 -2.50 -21.79 -1.24
N VAL A 3 -3.28 -22.86 -1.33
CA VAL A 3 -2.95 -24.04 -2.13
C VAL A 3 -3.59 -23.84 -3.51
N TYR A 4 -2.77 -23.79 -4.55
CA TYR A 4 -3.25 -23.68 -5.93
C TYR A 4 -3.26 -25.07 -6.56
N ASP A 5 -4.39 -25.43 -7.15
CA ASP A 5 -4.56 -26.75 -7.78
C ASP A 5 -3.76 -26.87 -9.09
N ASP A 6 -3.52 -25.75 -9.77
CA ASP A 6 -2.78 -25.68 -11.04
C ASP A 6 -1.53 -24.79 -10.90
N LEU A 7 -0.38 -25.45 -10.73
CA LEU A 7 0.91 -24.78 -10.60
C LEU A 7 1.41 -24.19 -11.93
N ALA A 8 1.00 -24.75 -13.07
CA ALA A 8 1.38 -24.20 -14.38
C ALA A 8 0.62 -22.89 -14.67
N ALA A 9 -0.66 -22.82 -14.27
CA ALA A 9 -1.42 -21.58 -14.32
C ALA A 9 -0.84 -20.51 -13.38
N LEU A 10 -0.42 -20.90 -12.16
CA LEU A 10 0.27 -20.01 -11.23
C LEU A 10 1.55 -19.42 -11.85
N GLU A 11 2.44 -20.27 -12.36
CA GLU A 11 3.69 -19.83 -12.99
C GLU A 11 3.44 -18.85 -14.14
N LYS A 12 2.45 -19.13 -14.99
CA LYS A 12 2.08 -18.25 -16.10
C LYS A 12 1.61 -16.87 -15.62
N VAL A 13 0.83 -16.81 -14.54
CA VAL A 13 0.38 -15.54 -13.96
C VAL A 13 1.56 -14.78 -13.34
N GLU A 14 2.45 -15.47 -12.61
CA GLU A 14 3.66 -14.87 -12.06
C GLU A 14 4.56 -14.26 -13.14
N GLN A 15 4.79 -14.99 -14.25
CA GLN A 15 5.54 -14.48 -15.40
C GLN A 15 4.87 -13.26 -16.04
N THR A 16 3.54 -13.22 -16.08
CA THR A 16 2.80 -12.05 -16.59
C THR A 16 3.01 -10.85 -15.67
N LEU A 17 2.84 -11.01 -14.36
CA LEU A 17 2.99 -9.94 -13.37
C LEU A 17 4.42 -9.41 -13.27
N ALA A 18 5.42 -10.28 -13.44
CA ALA A 18 6.84 -9.89 -13.42
C ALA A 18 7.22 -8.90 -14.55
N ASN A 19 6.46 -8.88 -15.64
CA ASN A 19 6.67 -7.99 -16.78
C ASN A 19 5.90 -6.67 -16.67
N TYR A 20 5.01 -6.51 -15.69
CA TYR A 20 4.27 -5.27 -15.50
C TYR A 20 5.14 -4.18 -14.85
N PRO A 21 4.85 -2.89 -15.12
CA PRO A 21 5.55 -1.80 -14.46
C PRO A 21 5.42 -1.90 -12.93
N PRO A 22 6.47 -1.55 -12.18
CA PRO A 22 6.38 -1.49 -10.73
C PRO A 22 5.42 -0.39 -10.28
N LEU A 23 4.74 -0.61 -9.16
CA LEU A 23 3.82 0.40 -8.59
C LEU A 23 4.54 1.56 -7.89
N VAL A 24 5.77 1.35 -7.44
CA VAL A 24 6.58 2.34 -6.72
C VAL A 24 8.05 2.29 -7.14
N PHE A 25 8.75 3.41 -7.04
CA PHE A 25 10.18 3.46 -7.31
C PHE A 25 11.03 3.18 -6.06
N ALA A 26 12.21 2.59 -6.25
CA ALA A 26 13.15 2.31 -5.15
C ALA A 26 13.60 3.56 -4.37
N GLY A 27 13.56 4.74 -5.00
CA GLY A 27 13.82 6.02 -4.33
C GLY A 27 12.74 6.38 -3.30
N GLU A 28 11.48 6.03 -3.57
CA GLU A 28 10.35 6.34 -2.70
C GLU A 28 10.34 5.47 -1.46
N ALA A 29 10.65 4.17 -1.61
CA ALA A 29 10.83 3.26 -0.47
C ALA A 29 11.99 3.70 0.46
N ARG A 30 13.10 4.17 -0.12
CA ARG A 30 14.22 4.73 0.67
C ARG A 30 13.83 6.02 1.38
N ARG A 31 13.06 6.90 0.73
CA ARG A 31 12.52 8.11 1.34
C ARG A 31 11.61 7.79 2.53
N LEU A 32 10.70 6.83 2.37
CA LEU A 32 9.84 6.34 3.46
C LEU A 32 10.67 5.78 4.62
N LYS A 33 11.69 4.96 4.33
CA LYS A 33 12.60 4.41 5.35
C LYS A 33 13.28 5.51 6.17
N ASN A 34 13.73 6.59 5.53
CA ASN A 34 14.33 7.73 6.23
C ASN A 34 13.31 8.48 7.11
N GLN A 35 12.06 8.60 6.66
CA GLN A 35 10.99 9.19 7.47
C GLN A 35 10.66 8.31 8.69
N LEU A 36 10.59 6.99 8.52
CA LEU A 36 10.38 6.05 9.62
C LEU A 36 11.55 6.02 10.62
N ALA A 37 12.78 6.28 10.17
CA ALA A 37 13.93 6.43 11.07
C ALA A 37 13.73 7.61 12.05
N ARG A 38 13.13 8.72 11.60
CA ARG A 38 12.77 9.85 12.48
C ARG A 38 11.69 9.46 13.49
N VAL A 39 10.70 8.66 13.08
CA VAL A 39 9.68 8.13 13.99
C VAL A 39 10.33 7.26 15.07
N ALA A 40 11.25 6.37 14.69
CA ALA A 40 11.97 5.53 15.64
C ALA A 40 12.86 6.32 16.61
N ALA A 41 13.37 7.49 16.19
CA ALA A 41 14.12 8.41 17.04
C ALA A 41 13.24 9.26 17.98
N GLY A 42 11.91 9.21 17.83
CA GLY A 42 10.97 10.04 18.59
C GLY A 42 10.73 11.44 17.98
N ASP A 43 11.26 11.72 16.79
CA ASP A 43 11.19 13.03 16.13
C ASP A 43 9.98 13.19 15.18
N ALA A 44 9.12 12.17 15.08
CA ALA A 44 7.93 12.15 14.24
C ALA A 44 6.94 11.07 14.71
N PHE A 45 5.70 11.14 14.20
CA PHE A 45 4.66 10.13 14.38
C PHE A 45 4.27 9.49 13.05
N VAL A 46 3.80 8.23 13.05
CA VAL A 46 3.30 7.54 11.84
C VAL A 46 1.80 7.28 11.95
N LEU A 47 1.05 7.73 10.94
CA LEU A 47 -0.35 7.38 10.75
C LEU A 47 -0.46 6.42 9.57
N GLN A 48 -0.92 5.19 9.84
CA GLN A 48 -1.21 4.18 8.82
C GLN A 48 -2.67 3.76 8.97
N GLY A 49 -3.43 3.80 7.88
CA GLY A 49 -4.85 3.47 7.87
C GLY A 49 -5.33 3.14 6.46
N GLY A 50 -6.45 2.40 6.39
CA GLY A 50 -7.03 1.92 5.14
C GLY A 50 -8.09 0.84 5.41
N ASP A 51 -8.54 0.19 4.35
CA ASP A 51 -9.51 -0.89 4.42
C ASP A 51 -8.92 -2.13 5.12
N CYS A 52 -9.79 -2.90 5.78
CA CYS A 52 -9.40 -4.18 6.37
C CYS A 52 -9.01 -5.21 5.28
N ALA A 53 -9.79 -5.24 4.20
CA ALA A 53 -9.52 -6.00 2.99
C ALA A 53 -10.17 -5.27 1.81
N GLU A 54 -9.37 -4.91 0.81
CA GLU A 54 -9.89 -4.30 -0.42
C GLU A 54 -10.64 -5.35 -1.26
N SER A 55 -11.71 -4.94 -1.94
CA SER A 55 -12.52 -5.83 -2.78
C SER A 55 -12.64 -5.34 -4.21
N PHE A 56 -12.63 -6.25 -5.19
CA PHE A 56 -12.82 -5.90 -6.60
C PHE A 56 -14.20 -5.30 -6.88
N ALA A 57 -15.22 -5.72 -6.12
CA ALA A 57 -16.59 -5.22 -6.26
C ALA A 57 -16.71 -3.74 -5.85
N GLU A 58 -15.83 -3.26 -4.97
CA GLU A 58 -15.85 -1.92 -4.42
C GLU A 58 -14.71 -1.03 -4.97
N PHE A 59 -14.11 -1.42 -6.09
CA PHE A 59 -13.07 -0.65 -6.76
C PHE A 59 -13.65 0.58 -7.46
N HIS A 60 -13.96 1.62 -6.68
CA HIS A 60 -14.54 2.87 -7.14
C HIS A 60 -13.73 4.08 -6.67
N PRO A 61 -13.43 5.08 -7.53
CA PRO A 61 -12.62 6.25 -7.15
C PRO A 61 -13.13 7.05 -5.94
N LYS A 62 -14.43 6.98 -5.65
CA LYS A 62 -15.04 7.61 -4.47
C LYS A 62 -14.49 7.00 -3.16
N ASN A 63 -14.36 5.67 -3.09
CA ASN A 63 -13.89 4.97 -1.91
C ASN A 63 -12.43 5.38 -1.61
N ILE A 64 -11.58 5.34 -2.64
CA ILE A 64 -10.17 5.78 -2.55
C ILE A 64 -10.09 7.24 -2.07
N ARG A 65 -10.88 8.14 -2.67
CA ARG A 65 -10.89 9.56 -2.30
C ARG A 65 -11.32 9.77 -0.85
N ASP A 66 -12.37 9.09 -0.42
CA ASP A 66 -12.96 9.34 0.90
C ASP A 66 -12.06 8.76 2.00
N THR A 67 -11.46 7.59 1.80
CA THR A 67 -10.41 7.05 2.69
C THR A 67 -9.20 7.99 2.76
N PHE A 68 -8.72 8.51 1.62
CA PHE A 68 -7.61 9.46 1.59
C PHE A 68 -7.91 10.76 2.35
N ARG A 69 -9.14 11.28 2.24
CA ARG A 69 -9.59 12.47 2.99
C ARG A 69 -9.54 12.27 4.49
N VAL A 70 -9.99 11.11 4.99
CA VAL A 70 -9.96 10.80 6.42
C VAL A 70 -8.51 10.76 6.93
N ILE A 71 -7.61 10.12 6.19
CA ILE A 71 -6.18 10.07 6.57
C ILE A 71 -5.59 11.48 6.65
N LEU A 72 -5.89 12.36 5.69
CA LEU A 72 -5.43 13.75 5.71
C LEU A 72 -6.01 14.55 6.89
N GLN A 73 -7.29 14.38 7.19
CA GLN A 73 -7.95 15.04 8.32
C GLN A 73 -7.31 14.61 9.66
N MET A 74 -7.07 13.31 9.84
CA MET A 74 -6.39 12.79 11.03
C MET A 74 -4.96 13.30 11.13
N ALA A 75 -4.20 13.28 10.01
CA ALA A 75 -2.83 13.77 9.99
C ALA A 75 -2.72 15.21 10.50
N ILE A 76 -3.60 16.11 10.03
CA ILE A 76 -3.61 17.52 10.46
C ILE A 76 -3.92 17.66 11.96
N VAL A 77 -4.81 16.82 12.52
CA VAL A 77 -5.16 16.86 13.95
C VAL A 77 -4.01 16.37 14.85
N MET A 78 -3.17 15.47 14.33
CA MET A 78 -2.08 14.83 15.09
C MET A 78 -0.73 15.57 14.97
N THR A 79 -0.69 16.68 14.22
CA THR A 79 0.51 17.52 14.05
C THR A 79 0.43 18.75 14.95
#